data_AF-A0A426XPY7-F1
#
_entry.id   AF-A0A426XPY7-F1
#
_cell.length_a   1.000
_cell.length_b   1.000
_cell.length_c   1.000
_cell.angle_alpha   90.00
_cell.angle_beta   90.00
_cell.angle_gamma   90.00
#
_symmetry.space_group_name_H-M   'P 1'
#
loop_
_entity.id
_entity.type
_entity.pdbx_description
1 polymer ?
#
loop_
_entity_poly.entity_id
_entity_poly.type
_entity_poly.pdbx_seq_one_letter_code
_entity_poly.pdbx_strand_id
1 'polypeptide(L)'
;MALTLRSSTSFMALVDSKTHRASEELPRMLAFDVRKAAGRPPTLKASRQDVIQPATLLQHAEQAAAELLHGPPAAHGAGTARVPVYVMLPLDTVSLAGRLTRARPLNASLMALRTAGVEGVMVDVWWGLVEKDGPLRYNWDAYAELVHMVERNGLKLQMVMSFHQCGGNVGDNC
;
A
#
# COMPACT_ATOMS: atom_id res chain seq x y z
N MET A 1 37.19 -4.02 41.57
CA MET A 1 35.93 -3.30 41.82
C MET A 1 34.92 -3.80 40.80
N ALA A 2 33.94 -4.59 41.23
CA ALA A 2 32.91 -5.19 40.39
C ALA A 2 31.55 -4.68 40.86
N LEU A 3 30.74 -4.13 39.96
CA LEU A 3 29.40 -3.64 40.26
C LEU A 3 28.39 -4.50 39.50
N THR A 4 27.62 -5.30 40.24
CA THR A 4 26.47 -6.05 39.75
C THR A 4 25.21 -5.19 39.89
N LEU A 5 24.61 -4.81 38.76
CA LEU A 5 23.32 -4.13 38.73
C LEU A 5 22.20 -5.17 38.62
N ARG A 6 21.55 -5.45 39.76
CA ARG A 6 20.19 -6.00 39.81
C ARG A 6 19.23 -4.90 39.39
N SER A 7 18.46 -5.11 38.33
CA SER A 7 17.23 -4.34 38.10
C SER A 7 16.03 -5.27 38.24
N SER A 8 15.24 -5.03 39.29
CA SER A 8 13.91 -5.60 39.50
C SER A 8 12.90 -4.64 38.91
N THR A 9 12.03 -5.12 38.02
CA THR A 9 10.70 -4.53 37.85
C THR A 9 9.69 -5.67 37.84
N SER A 10 8.84 -5.66 38.86
CA SER A 10 7.70 -6.54 39.01
C SER A 10 6.44 -5.71 38.80
N PHE A 11 5.39 -6.41 38.37
CA PHE A 11 3.98 -6.10 38.63
C PHE A 11 3.21 -5.31 37.56
N MET A 12 2.58 -6.06 36.65
CA MET A 12 1.24 -5.72 36.16
C MET A 12 0.33 -6.90 36.49
N ALA A 13 -0.37 -6.82 37.61
CA ALA A 13 -1.64 -7.51 37.80
C ALA A 13 -2.75 -6.52 37.40
N LEU A 14 -3.59 -6.90 36.44
CA LEU A 14 -4.89 -6.26 36.25
C LEU A 14 -5.98 -7.32 36.36
N VAL A 15 -6.88 -6.98 37.27
CA VAL A 15 -8.07 -7.66 37.76
C VAL A 15 -9.14 -7.83 36.68
N ASP A 16 -9.60 -9.07 36.59
CA ASP A 16 -10.97 -9.59 36.51
C ASP A 16 -11.95 -9.10 35.42
N SER A 17 -12.41 -10.10 34.67
CA SER A 17 -13.42 -10.03 33.63
C SER A 17 -14.81 -10.06 34.26
N LYS A 18 -15.60 -8.98 34.10
CA LYS A 18 -17.05 -9.04 34.22
C LYS A 18 -17.75 -8.51 32.96
N THR A 19 -18.49 -9.43 32.40
CA THR A 19 -19.56 -9.34 31.41
C THR A 19 -20.41 -8.07 31.50
N HIS A 20 -20.62 -7.42 30.35
CA HIS A 20 -21.88 -6.74 30.09
C HIS A 20 -22.33 -6.96 28.64
N ARG A 21 -23.57 -7.42 28.55
CA ARG A 21 -24.35 -7.76 27.36
C ARG A 21 -25.10 -6.51 26.92
N ALA A 22 -24.97 -6.12 25.65
CA ALA A 22 -25.97 -5.31 24.96
C ALA A 22 -25.77 -5.48 23.45
N SER A 23 -26.74 -6.10 22.79
CA SER A 23 -26.97 -6.00 21.35
C SER A 23 -27.19 -4.55 20.96
N GLU A 24 -26.67 -4.13 19.80
CA GLU A 24 -27.39 -3.26 18.88
C GLU A 24 -27.01 -3.63 17.43
N GLU A 25 -28.03 -3.54 16.58
CA GLU A 25 -28.14 -4.15 15.27
C GLU A 25 -27.34 -3.41 14.19
N LEU A 26 -26.64 -4.16 13.33
CA LEU A 26 -26.05 -3.66 12.08
C LEU A 26 -26.91 -4.12 10.90
N PRO A 27 -27.45 -3.21 10.06
CA PRO A 27 -28.19 -3.61 8.89
C PRO A 27 -27.26 -4.03 7.75
N ARG A 28 -27.52 -5.26 7.27
CA ARG A 28 -27.62 -5.67 5.87
C ARG A 28 -26.59 -5.09 4.87
N MET A 29 -25.53 -5.87 4.67
CA MET A 29 -25.12 -6.45 3.39
C MET A 29 -25.77 -5.85 2.12
N LEU A 30 -25.01 -5.05 1.36
CA LEU A 30 -25.34 -4.65 0.00
C LEU A 30 -24.42 -5.39 -0.97
N ALA A 31 -24.94 -6.46 -1.56
CA ALA A 31 -24.35 -7.14 -2.71
C ALA A 31 -24.75 -6.41 -3.99
N PHE A 32 -23.78 -6.12 -4.85
CA PHE A 32 -24.04 -5.56 -6.19
C PHE A 32 -24.36 -6.68 -7.18
N ASP A 33 -25.53 -6.60 -7.79
CA ASP A 33 -26.03 -7.57 -8.76
C ASP A 33 -25.67 -7.11 -10.19
N VAL A 34 -24.81 -7.86 -10.89
CA VAL A 34 -24.51 -7.62 -12.30
C VAL A 34 -25.54 -8.36 -13.15
N ARG A 35 -26.47 -7.59 -13.73
CA ARG A 35 -27.39 -8.09 -14.75
C ARG A 35 -26.64 -8.45 -16.03
N LYS A 36 -26.79 -9.67 -16.53
CA LYS A 36 -26.45 -10.04 -17.91
C LYS A 36 -27.64 -10.71 -18.60
N ALA A 37 -27.93 -10.23 -19.81
CA ALA A 37 -29.06 -10.63 -20.64
C ALA A 37 -28.88 -11.99 -21.34
N ALA A 38 -30.01 -12.47 -21.86
CA ALA A 38 -30.36 -13.81 -22.32
C ALA A 38 -29.54 -14.44 -23.47
N GLY A 39 -29.47 -15.77 -23.44
CA GLY A 39 -29.13 -16.64 -24.57
C GLY A 39 -29.44 -18.11 -24.25
N ARG A 40 -30.31 -18.75 -25.02
CA ARG A 40 -30.79 -20.14 -24.87
C ARG A 40 -29.78 -21.14 -25.46
N PRO A 41 -29.41 -22.26 -24.82
CA PRO A 41 -28.49 -23.23 -25.40
C PRO A 41 -29.23 -24.34 -26.18
N PRO A 42 -28.63 -24.93 -27.24
CA PRO A 42 -29.07 -26.21 -27.75
C PRO A 42 -28.39 -27.38 -27.01
N THR A 43 -29.19 -28.40 -26.74
CA THR A 43 -28.84 -29.72 -26.20
C THR A 43 -27.86 -30.49 -27.09
N LEU A 44 -26.75 -30.96 -26.52
CA LEU A 44 -25.91 -32.02 -27.10
C LEU A 44 -25.51 -33.03 -26.02
N LYS A 45 -25.47 -34.30 -26.44
CA LYS A 45 -25.54 -35.53 -25.63
C LYS A 45 -24.28 -35.79 -24.79
N ALA A 46 -24.50 -36.44 -23.66
CA ALA A 46 -23.49 -36.92 -22.72
C ALA A 46 -22.58 -38.00 -23.31
N SER A 47 -21.28 -37.93 -23.01
CA SER A 47 -20.40 -39.09 -22.95
C SER A 47 -19.23 -38.85 -21.98
N ARG A 48 -19.25 -39.66 -20.91
CA ARG A 48 -18.15 -40.19 -20.08
C ARG A 48 -17.16 -39.24 -19.38
N GLN A 49 -17.31 -39.28 -18.03
CA GLN A 49 -16.29 -39.43 -16.98
C GLN A 49 -14.87 -38.95 -17.28
N ASP A 50 -14.46 -37.88 -16.59
CA ASP A 50 -13.20 -37.87 -15.87
C ASP A 50 -13.32 -37.03 -14.58
N VAL A 51 -12.95 -37.65 -13.48
CA VAL A 51 -12.93 -37.09 -12.12
C VAL A 51 -11.60 -36.37 -11.96
N ILE A 52 -11.60 -35.03 -11.91
CA ILE A 52 -10.45 -34.24 -11.44
C ILE A 52 -10.93 -33.13 -10.48
N GLN A 53 -10.19 -33.04 -9.38
CA GLN A 53 -10.49 -32.33 -8.13
C GLN A 53 -10.57 -30.80 -8.31
N PRO A 54 -11.46 -30.09 -7.58
CA PRO A 54 -11.70 -28.65 -7.75
C PRO A 54 -10.62 -27.73 -7.13
N ALA A 55 -9.55 -28.28 -6.54
CA ALA A 55 -8.58 -27.50 -5.77
C ALA A 55 -7.52 -26.78 -6.63
N THR A 56 -7.27 -27.23 -7.87
CA THR A 56 -6.18 -26.69 -8.70
C THR A 56 -6.56 -25.50 -9.57
N LEU A 57 -7.85 -25.21 -9.79
CA LEU A 57 -8.27 -24.06 -10.60
C LEU A 57 -8.20 -22.72 -9.85
N LEU A 58 -8.32 -22.73 -8.52
CA LEU A 58 -8.25 -21.52 -7.70
C LEU A 58 -6.81 -21.04 -7.47
N GLN A 59 -5.85 -21.96 -7.37
CA GLN A 59 -4.44 -21.61 -7.15
C GLN A 59 -3.81 -20.88 -8.36
N HIS A 60 -4.21 -21.23 -9.58
CA HIS A 60 -3.71 -20.56 -10.79
C HIS A 60 -4.28 -19.15 -10.99
N ALA A 61 -5.47 -18.86 -10.43
CA ALA A 61 -6.08 -17.53 -10.52
C ALA A 61 -5.45 -16.53 -9.52
N GLU A 62 -5.07 -16.99 -8.33
CA GLU A 62 -4.38 -16.16 -7.32
C GLU A 62 -2.96 -15.77 -7.75
N GLN A 63 -2.24 -16.68 -8.41
CA GLN A 63 -0.88 -16.41 -8.90
C GLN A 63 -0.87 -15.35 -10.03
N ALA A 64 -1.91 -15.31 -10.87
CA ALA A 64 -2.03 -14.30 -11.92
C ALA A 64 -2.37 -12.90 -11.39
N ALA A 65 -3.01 -12.80 -10.22
CA ALA A 65 -3.36 -11.51 -9.61
C ALA A 65 -2.17 -10.85 -8.89
N ALA A 66 -1.25 -11.65 -8.33
CA ALA A 66 -0.07 -11.16 -7.63
C ALA A 66 0.97 -10.51 -8.57
N GLU A 67 0.98 -10.87 -9.86
CA GLU A 67 1.88 -10.31 -10.86
C GLU A 67 1.41 -8.96 -11.44
N LEU A 68 0.16 -8.55 -11.18
CA LEU A 68 -0.43 -7.33 -11.76
C LEU A 68 -0.04 -6.02 -11.04
N LEU A 69 0.71 -6.09 -9.93
CA LEU A 69 1.25 -4.90 -9.25
C LEU A 69 2.49 -4.33 -9.95
N HIS A 70 3.11 -5.10 -10.85
CA HIS A 70 4.13 -4.63 -11.78
C HIS A 70 3.58 -4.84 -13.18
N GLY A 71 2.99 -3.78 -13.76
CA GLY A 71 2.45 -3.84 -15.11
C GLY A 71 3.44 -4.52 -16.08
N PRO A 72 2.96 -5.32 -17.04
CA PRO A 72 3.83 -6.09 -17.93
C PRO A 72 4.88 -5.16 -18.54
N PRO A 73 6.15 -5.61 -18.69
CA PRO A 73 7.16 -4.80 -19.35
C PRO A 73 6.60 -4.47 -20.74
N ALA A 74 6.32 -3.18 -20.96
CA ALA A 74 5.88 -2.70 -22.25
C ALA A 74 6.83 -3.28 -23.30
N ALA A 75 6.29 -4.00 -24.28
CA ALA A 75 7.06 -4.66 -25.32
C ALA A 75 8.15 -3.71 -25.79
N HIS A 76 9.41 -4.07 -25.49
CA HIS A 76 10.55 -3.28 -25.90
C HIS A 76 10.63 -3.36 -27.42
N GLY A 77 10.02 -2.38 -28.09
CA GLY A 77 10.36 -2.07 -29.47
C GLY A 77 11.87 -1.95 -29.56
N ALA A 78 12.46 -2.63 -30.55
CA ALA A 78 13.89 -2.66 -30.78
C ALA A 78 14.45 -1.23 -30.95
N GLY A 79 14.85 -0.65 -29.82
CA GLY A 79 15.39 0.69 -29.69
C GLY A 79 15.98 0.75 -28.29
N THR A 80 17.31 0.65 -28.22
CA THR A 80 18.17 0.81 -27.02
C THR A 80 17.44 0.72 -25.67
N ALA A 81 17.53 -0.43 -25.00
CA ALA A 81 16.94 -0.63 -23.67
C ALA A 81 17.43 0.45 -22.69
N ARG A 82 16.60 1.47 -22.45
CA ARG A 82 16.88 2.58 -21.54
C ARG A 82 16.66 2.10 -20.11
N VAL A 83 17.61 2.38 -19.22
CA VAL A 83 17.43 2.17 -17.78
C VAL A 83 16.63 3.35 -17.21
N PRO A 84 15.45 3.12 -16.58
CA PRO A 84 14.66 4.21 -16.00
C PRO A 84 15.33 4.75 -14.73
N VAL A 85 15.29 6.07 -14.56
CA VAL A 85 15.86 6.76 -13.39
C VAL A 85 14.72 7.30 -12.53
N TYR A 86 14.81 7.06 -11.22
CA TYR A 86 13.90 7.57 -10.20
C TYR A 86 14.66 8.46 -9.22
N VAL A 87 13.97 9.48 -8.69
CA VAL A 87 14.55 10.40 -7.70
C VAL A 87 13.82 10.27 -6.37
N MET A 88 14.56 10.06 -5.29
CA MET A 88 14.01 10.01 -3.94
C MET A 88 13.54 11.41 -3.52
N LEU A 89 12.31 11.51 -3.03
CA LEU A 89 11.78 12.72 -2.44
C LEU A 89 12.42 12.98 -1.06
N PRO A 90 12.41 14.22 -0.56
CA PRO A 90 12.88 14.53 0.79
C PRO A 90 12.17 13.68 1.85
N LEU A 91 12.90 13.29 2.90
CA LEU A 91 12.37 12.48 4.01
C LEU A 91 11.19 13.17 4.72
N ASP A 92 11.21 14.50 4.77
CA ASP A 92 10.18 15.36 5.36
C ASP A 92 8.99 15.63 4.43
N THR A 93 8.84 14.93 3.28
CA THR A 93 7.76 15.19 2.31
C THR A 93 6.37 15.18 2.96
N VAL A 94 6.13 14.28 3.92
CA VAL A 94 4.96 14.29 4.79
C VAL A 94 5.40 14.63 6.20
N SER A 95 4.83 15.68 6.77
CA SER A 95 5.12 16.12 8.14
C SER A 95 4.46 15.24 9.20
N LEU A 96 4.96 15.32 10.44
CA LEU A 96 4.34 14.75 11.65
C LEU A 96 2.86 15.12 11.84
N ALA A 97 2.44 16.26 11.28
CA ALA A 97 1.04 16.69 11.28
C ALA A 97 0.16 15.94 10.26
N GLY A 98 0.71 15.01 9.48
CA GLY A 98 -0.02 14.28 8.43
C GLY A 98 -0.36 15.16 7.23
N ARG A 99 0.53 16.09 6.86
CA ARG A 99 0.34 17.04 5.74
C ARG A 99 1.58 17.10 4.86
N LEU A 100 1.40 17.34 3.56
CA LEU A 100 2.53 17.59 2.66
C LEU A 100 3.29 18.85 3.05
N THR A 101 4.61 18.71 3.20
CA THR A 101 5.49 19.85 3.43
C THR A 101 5.75 20.56 2.12
N ARG A 102 5.77 21.90 2.16
CA ARG A 102 6.15 22.76 1.03
C ARG A 102 5.50 22.33 -0.29
N ALA A 103 4.20 22.02 -0.28
CA ALA A 103 3.49 21.44 -1.43
C ALA A 103 3.66 22.20 -2.76
N ARG A 104 3.70 23.54 -2.70
CA ARG A 104 3.94 24.39 -3.89
C ARG A 104 5.37 24.21 -4.44
N PRO A 105 6.44 24.42 -3.65
CA PRO A 105 7.80 24.05 -4.06
C PRO A 105 7.96 22.60 -4.51
N LEU A 106 7.34 21.64 -3.81
CA LEU A 106 7.38 20.23 -4.18
C LEU A 106 6.84 20.01 -5.60
N ASN A 107 5.67 20.58 -5.91
CA ASN A 107 5.09 20.50 -7.24
C ASN A 107 5.99 21.14 -8.32
N ALA A 108 6.63 22.28 -8.04
CA ALA A 108 7.58 22.89 -8.95
C ALA A 108 8.80 21.98 -9.21
N SER A 109 9.32 21.32 -8.17
CA SER A 109 10.39 20.33 -8.30
C SER A 109 9.96 19.13 -9.15
N LEU A 110 8.74 18.61 -8.98
CA LEU A 110 8.21 17.53 -9.81
C LEU A 110 8.12 17.92 -11.30
N MET A 111 7.67 19.14 -11.60
CA MET A 111 7.67 19.67 -12.97
C MET A 111 9.07 19.74 -13.58
N ALA A 112 10.06 20.16 -12.79
CA ALA A 112 11.45 20.23 -13.22
C ALA A 112 12.03 18.81 -13.48
N LEU A 113 11.75 17.85 -12.59
CA LEU A 113 12.16 16.45 -12.76
C LEU A 113 11.57 15.82 -14.03
N ARG A 114 10.29 16.09 -14.29
CA ARG A 114 9.65 15.64 -15.53
C ARG A 114 10.32 16.23 -16.76
N THR A 115 10.61 17.54 -16.73
CA THR A 115 11.31 18.24 -17.82
C THR A 115 12.71 17.69 -18.05
N ALA A 116 13.40 17.25 -16.98
CA ALA A 116 14.71 16.61 -17.06
C ALA A 116 14.67 15.15 -17.59
N GLY A 117 13.48 14.60 -17.87
CA GLY A 117 13.31 13.26 -18.41
C GLY A 117 13.40 12.15 -17.38
N VAL A 118 13.27 12.46 -16.08
CA VAL A 118 13.20 11.45 -15.01
C VAL A 118 11.93 10.61 -15.19
N GLU A 119 12.02 9.29 -14.95
CA GLU A 119 10.89 8.37 -15.13
C GLU A 119 9.85 8.52 -14.01
N GLY A 120 10.32 8.73 -12.77
CA GLY A 120 9.47 8.85 -11.61
C GLY A 120 10.19 9.30 -10.35
N VAL A 121 9.47 9.28 -9.25
CA VAL A 121 10.00 9.58 -7.92
C VAL A 121 9.73 8.45 -6.94
N MET A 122 10.50 8.41 -5.87
CA MET A 122 10.35 7.47 -4.77
C MET A 122 10.02 8.21 -3.48
N VAL A 123 9.13 7.67 -2.66
CA VAL A 123 8.77 8.24 -1.36
C VAL A 123 8.67 7.15 -0.29
N ASP A 124 9.11 7.48 0.92
CA ASP A 124 8.84 6.69 2.12
C ASP A 124 7.42 6.90 2.62
N VAL A 125 6.71 5.79 2.81
CA VAL A 125 5.41 5.73 3.46
C VAL A 125 5.63 5.32 4.90
N TRP A 126 5.70 6.32 5.77
CA TRP A 126 6.05 6.13 7.18
C TRP A 126 4.88 5.52 7.94
N TRP A 127 5.08 4.29 8.44
CA TRP A 127 4.09 3.63 9.29
C TRP A 127 3.68 4.51 10.48
N GLY A 128 4.67 5.13 11.14
CA GLY A 128 4.45 6.01 12.30
C GLY A 128 3.71 7.32 11.99
N LEU A 129 3.50 7.69 10.72
CA LEU A 129 2.64 8.81 10.34
C LEU A 129 1.23 8.33 9.99
N VAL A 130 1.15 7.24 9.23
CA VAL A 130 -0.12 6.70 8.75
C VAL A 130 -0.96 6.15 9.91
N GLU A 131 -0.38 5.36 10.81
CA GLU A 131 -1.10 4.70 11.92
C GLU A 131 -0.85 5.38 13.28
N LYS A 132 -0.53 6.68 13.27
CA LYS A 132 -0.11 7.41 14.47
C LYS A 132 -1.19 7.52 15.56
N ASP A 133 -2.46 7.47 15.17
CA ASP A 133 -3.60 7.70 16.06
C ASP A 133 -4.05 6.42 16.79
N GLY A 134 -3.36 5.30 16.57
CA GLY A 134 -3.57 4.03 17.23
C GLY A 134 -3.78 2.87 16.25
N PRO A 135 -3.77 1.63 16.75
CA PRO A 135 -3.89 0.44 15.92
C PRO A 135 -5.14 0.48 15.04
N LEU A 136 -4.98 0.11 13.77
CA LEU A 136 -5.99 0.07 12.72
C LEU A 136 -6.63 1.44 12.40
N ARG A 137 -6.02 2.55 12.84
CA ARG A 137 -6.47 3.92 12.54
C ARG A 137 -5.52 4.59 11.57
N TYR A 138 -5.79 4.39 10.28
CA TYR A 138 -4.94 4.89 9.20
C TYR A 138 -5.40 6.25 8.67
N ASN A 139 -4.46 7.19 8.56
CA ASN A 139 -4.63 8.43 7.81
C ASN A 139 -3.73 8.42 6.57
N TRP A 140 -4.35 8.44 5.40
CA TRP A 140 -3.67 8.39 4.10
C TRP A 140 -3.72 9.73 3.34
N ASP A 141 -4.35 10.77 3.90
CA ASP A 141 -4.76 11.95 3.16
C ASP A 141 -3.58 12.65 2.46
N ALA A 142 -2.47 12.86 3.17
CA ALA A 142 -1.28 13.49 2.58
C ALA A 142 -0.62 12.64 1.49
N TYR A 143 -0.59 11.31 1.67
CA TYR A 143 -0.05 10.40 0.66
C TYR A 143 -0.96 10.32 -0.56
N ALA A 144 -2.29 10.36 -0.36
CA ALA A 144 -3.25 10.48 -1.45
C ALA A 144 -3.03 11.78 -2.22
N GLU A 145 -2.88 12.92 -1.54
CA GLU A 145 -2.56 14.20 -2.18
C GLU A 145 -1.27 14.12 -3.00
N LEU A 146 -0.22 13.46 -2.47
CA LEU A 146 1.05 13.27 -3.16
C LEU A 146 0.90 12.43 -4.43
N VAL A 147 0.18 11.31 -4.36
CA VAL A 147 -0.09 10.43 -5.52
C VAL A 147 -0.72 11.24 -6.65
N HIS A 148 -1.78 12.00 -6.35
CA HIS A 148 -2.44 12.85 -7.34
C HIS A 148 -1.53 13.96 -7.85
N MET A 149 -0.62 14.49 -7.03
CA MET A 149 0.34 15.49 -7.46
C MET A 149 1.38 14.90 -8.43
N VAL A 150 1.92 13.73 -8.13
CA VAL A 150 2.91 13.04 -8.97
C VAL A 150 2.29 12.60 -10.30
N GLU A 151 1.08 12.04 -10.26
CA GLU A 151 0.32 11.65 -11.44
C GLU A 151 0.04 12.83 -12.38
N ARG A 152 -0.39 13.99 -11.84
CA ARG A 152 -0.63 15.21 -12.64
C ARG A 152 0.63 15.74 -13.32
N ASN A 153 1.80 15.46 -12.76
CA ASN A 153 3.09 15.77 -13.38
C ASN A 153 3.56 14.68 -14.38
N GLY A 154 2.77 13.61 -14.54
CA GLY A 154 3.02 12.44 -15.38
C GLY A 154 4.35 11.75 -15.07
N LEU A 155 4.67 11.67 -13.79
CA LEU A 155 5.77 10.90 -13.25
C LEU A 155 5.22 9.59 -12.67
N LYS A 156 6.03 8.53 -12.69
CA LYS A 156 5.73 7.31 -11.91
C LYS A 156 6.05 7.54 -10.44
N LEU A 157 5.39 6.79 -9.56
CA LEU A 157 5.63 6.83 -8.12
C LEU A 157 6.02 5.44 -7.61
N GLN A 158 7.15 5.36 -6.89
CA GLN A 158 7.53 4.20 -6.10
C GLN A 158 7.31 4.52 -4.62
N MET A 159 6.58 3.64 -3.93
CA MET A 159 6.25 3.82 -2.52
C MET A 159 6.95 2.75 -1.70
N VAL A 160 7.80 3.16 -0.76
CA VAL A 160 8.46 2.26 0.18
C VAL A 160 7.58 2.16 1.42
N MET A 161 7.20 0.94 1.81
CA MET A 161 6.45 0.73 3.05
C MET A 161 7.43 0.74 4.23
N SER A 162 7.55 1.89 4.88
CA SER A 162 8.63 2.18 5.83
C SER A 162 8.21 1.84 7.26
N PHE A 163 8.30 0.54 7.58
CA PHE A 163 8.12 -0.02 8.94
C PHE A 163 9.37 0.15 9.81
N HIS A 164 9.98 1.34 9.75
CA HIS A 164 11.17 1.70 10.53
C HIS A 164 11.09 3.18 10.91
N GLN A 165 11.88 3.57 11.90
CA GLN A 165 11.97 4.97 12.33
C GLN A 165 12.77 5.79 11.28
N CYS A 166 12.27 6.98 10.95
CA CYS A 166 13.05 7.95 10.18
C CYS A 166 14.12 8.60 11.06
N GLY A 167 15.33 8.71 10.53
CA GLY A 167 16.46 9.38 11.17
C GLY A 167 17.29 8.47 12.09
N GLY A 168 18.01 9.11 13.01
CA GLY A 168 18.97 8.45 13.91
C GLY A 168 20.40 8.97 13.76
N ASN A 169 20.68 9.75 12.71
CA ASN A 169 21.94 10.43 12.51
C ASN A 169 21.82 11.95 12.72
N VAL A 170 22.96 12.61 12.97
CA VAL A 170 23.02 14.07 13.07
C VAL A 170 22.74 14.68 11.70
N GLY A 171 21.67 15.48 11.61
CA GLY A 171 21.30 16.22 10.39
C GLY A 171 20.14 15.62 9.59
N ASP A 172 19.56 14.51 10.03
CA ASP A 172 18.33 13.99 9.42
C ASP A 172 17.16 14.91 9.78
N ASN A 173 16.57 15.56 8.77
CA ASN A 173 15.33 16.31 8.91
C ASN A 173 14.15 15.40 8.52
N CYS A 174 13.59 14.76 9.55
CA CYS A 174 12.27 14.15 9.60
C CYS A 174 11.39 15.07 10.49
#